data_AF-F0Z171-F1
#
_entry.id   AF-F0Z171-F1
#
_cell.length_a   1.000
_cell.length_b   1.000
_cell.length_c   1.000
_cell.angle_alpha   90.00
_cell.angle_beta   90.00
_cell.angle_gamma   90.00
#
_symmetry.space_group_name_H-M   'P 1'
#
loop_
_entity.id
_entity.type
_entity.pdbx_description
1 polymer ?
#
loop_
_entity_poly.entity_id
_entity_poly.type
_entity_poly.pdbx_seq_one_letter_code
_entity_poly.pdbx_strand_id
1 'polypeptide(L)'
;MLHLINEIYFKDTFWEEGTPHMEFLKNYIEQNWTGGPNVVGQTALPMTFRNNDRAYQEEHLMLIKFAGKRRVLSTSAWNGGIREDLCCAFNYDQSQGKTVWCELLEPTIEGHMRRIGENLGLPALNTGLCTAAQIKNMAIACEEWDGVTVTTLATAGIDENGGRAGDPASWQERNGVTGLPAGTINLLIHFDCDLPPGVLAGALLTATEAKCAAIQELQLPSLVSSGIATGSGTDGAVLVCDPTSPIHLTDTGKHSKLGEMIGRTVLSAVKSALFRQTGASPGRLHDAVRLLGRFGLTEEVLAASLPELTAEKRHQLCRREEVWTVAAVCAHLMDQQTWGVLSPEQTKAVGKCLFPVGSENLLNAFISFLAEQSKIWKPD
;
A
#
# COMPACT_ATOMS: atom_id res chain seq x y z
N MET A 1 36.89 -19.67 -2.27
CA MET A 1 35.93 -18.54 -2.15
C MET A 1 34.48 -19.05 -2.23
N LEU A 2 34.17 -20.11 -1.46
CA LEU A 2 32.85 -20.75 -1.31
C LEU A 2 32.85 -21.67 -0.06
N HIS A 3 33.66 -21.32 0.94
CA HIS A 3 33.94 -22.18 2.11
C HIS A 3 33.90 -21.41 3.44
N LEU A 4 33.35 -20.20 3.46
CA LEU A 4 33.25 -19.35 4.65
C LEU A 4 31.80 -18.99 5.06
N ILE A 5 30.80 -19.61 4.41
CA ILE A 5 29.37 -19.36 4.69
C ILE A 5 28.80 -20.40 5.67
N ASN A 6 29.51 -21.51 5.93
CA ASN A 6 28.95 -22.68 6.62
C ASN A 6 29.21 -22.79 8.13
N GLU A 7 29.96 -21.90 8.78
CA GLU A 7 30.36 -22.12 10.18
C GLU A 7 29.76 -21.18 11.23
N ILE A 8 28.99 -20.15 10.87
CA ILE A 8 28.65 -19.08 11.83
C ILE A 8 27.19 -19.12 12.33
N TYR A 9 26.23 -19.67 11.58
CA TYR A 9 24.83 -19.27 11.80
C TYR A 9 23.93 -20.18 12.64
N PHE A 10 24.31 -21.41 13.02
CA PHE A 10 23.38 -22.28 13.73
C PHE A 10 24.04 -23.19 14.75
N LYS A 11 24.24 -22.68 15.97
CA LYS A 11 24.12 -23.49 17.18
C LYS A 11 23.45 -22.71 18.30
N ASP A 12 22.40 -23.34 18.81
CA ASP A 12 21.75 -23.16 20.11
C ASP A 12 20.57 -22.16 20.22
N THR A 13 19.39 -22.78 20.20
CA THR A 13 18.04 -22.38 20.61
C THR A 13 17.94 -21.73 22.01
N PHE A 14 17.05 -20.73 22.17
CA PHE A 14 15.87 -20.67 23.06
C PHE A 14 15.43 -19.21 23.30
N TRP A 15 14.13 -18.94 23.15
CA TRP A 15 13.54 -17.59 23.16
C TRP A 15 13.06 -17.19 24.55
N GLU A 16 13.85 -16.39 25.27
CA GLU A 16 13.45 -15.68 26.48
C GLU A 16 13.55 -14.16 26.30
N GLU A 17 12.64 -13.41 26.91
CA GLU A 17 12.64 -11.94 26.91
C GLU A 17 13.94 -11.39 27.54
N GLY A 18 14.58 -10.43 26.86
CA GLY A 18 15.82 -9.79 27.32
C GLY A 18 17.11 -10.23 26.60
N THR A 19 17.01 -10.97 25.49
CA THR A 19 18.18 -11.40 24.71
C THR A 19 18.69 -10.34 23.71
N PRO A 20 20.00 -10.34 23.36
CA PRO A 20 20.63 -9.39 22.42
C PRO A 20 19.99 -9.34 21.03
N HIS A 21 19.24 -10.37 20.62
CA HIS A 21 18.51 -10.43 19.35
C HIS A 21 17.21 -9.61 19.35
N MET A 22 16.50 -9.53 20.48
CA MET A 22 15.35 -8.63 20.65
C MET A 22 15.82 -7.18 20.80
N GLU A 23 16.95 -6.98 21.45
CA GLU A 23 17.64 -5.69 21.50
C GLU A 23 18.22 -5.30 20.14
N PHE A 24 18.67 -6.26 19.32
CA PHE A 24 19.02 -6.07 17.91
C PHE A 24 17.80 -5.78 17.06
N LEU A 25 16.65 -6.42 17.25
CA LEU A 25 15.43 -6.11 16.48
C LEU A 25 14.91 -4.71 16.84
N LYS A 26 14.97 -4.33 18.12
CA LYS A 26 14.67 -2.98 18.59
C LYS A 26 15.67 -1.96 18.05
N ASN A 27 16.98 -2.24 18.13
CA ASN A 27 18.04 -1.42 17.56
C ASN A 27 18.04 -1.41 16.03
N TYR A 28 17.60 -2.47 15.35
CA TYR A 28 17.50 -2.55 13.89
C TYR A 28 16.29 -1.76 13.41
N ILE A 29 15.18 -1.80 14.15
CA ILE A 29 14.04 -0.89 13.96
C ILE A 29 14.48 0.55 14.27
N GLU A 30 15.24 0.83 15.33
CA GLU A 30 15.66 2.19 15.67
C GLU A 30 16.80 2.74 14.78
N GLN A 31 17.67 1.88 14.23
CA GLN A 31 18.87 2.25 13.44
C GLN A 31 18.68 2.10 11.92
N ASN A 32 17.80 1.20 11.45
CA ASN A 32 17.51 0.99 10.01
C ASN A 32 16.12 1.46 9.58
N TRP A 33 15.30 1.99 10.50
CA TRP A 33 14.16 2.84 10.14
C TRP A 33 14.68 4.22 9.75
N THR A 34 14.96 4.40 8.46
CA THR A 34 15.47 5.66 7.90
C THR A 34 14.36 6.69 7.69
N GLY A 35 13.67 7.07 8.77
CA GLY A 35 12.83 8.28 8.79
C GLY A 35 11.39 8.09 8.29
N GLY A 36 10.65 7.13 8.83
CA GLY A 36 9.20 7.30 8.87
C GLY A 36 8.87 8.61 9.60
N PRO A 37 7.94 9.45 9.09
CA PRO A 37 7.31 10.52 9.86
C PRO A 37 6.94 10.01 11.24
N ASN A 38 6.88 10.91 12.21
CA ASN A 38 6.03 10.70 13.37
C ASN A 38 4.68 10.22 12.82
N VAL A 39 4.38 8.91 12.94
CA VAL A 39 2.99 8.48 12.91
C VAL A 39 2.45 9.22 14.09
N VAL A 40 1.69 10.28 13.79
CA VAL A 40 0.95 11.00 14.79
C VAL A 40 -0.04 9.94 15.28
N GLY A 41 0.35 9.18 16.31
CA GLY A 41 -0.52 8.23 16.99
C GLY A 41 -1.78 9.00 17.27
N GLN A 42 -2.93 8.50 16.76
CA GLN A 42 -4.21 9.23 16.66
C GLN A 42 -4.25 10.45 17.59
N THR A 43 -3.83 11.63 17.11
CA THR A 43 -4.27 12.87 17.75
C THR A 43 -5.53 13.28 17.02
N ALA A 44 -6.61 12.92 17.71
CA ALA A 44 -8.02 13.16 17.50
C ALA A 44 -8.36 14.07 16.32
N LEU A 45 -8.95 13.50 15.29
CA LEU A 45 -9.97 14.24 14.56
C LEU A 45 -11.09 14.58 15.56
N PRO A 46 -11.60 15.83 15.59
CA PRO A 46 -11.29 16.91 14.67
C PRO A 46 -9.94 17.58 14.92
N MET A 47 -9.20 17.88 13.85
CA MET A 47 -7.96 18.64 13.89
C MET A 47 -8.08 19.96 13.12
N THR A 48 -7.25 20.93 13.50
CA THR A 48 -7.17 22.23 12.85
C THR A 48 -5.77 22.41 12.26
N PHE A 49 -5.68 22.69 10.95
CA PHE A 49 -4.44 22.99 10.27
C PHE A 49 -3.99 24.43 10.56
N ARG A 50 -2.72 24.77 10.28
CA ARG A 50 -2.15 26.11 10.55
C ARG A 50 -2.89 27.25 9.86
N ASN A 51 -3.43 26.99 8.69
CA ASN A 51 -4.23 27.95 7.91
C ASN A 51 -5.71 27.99 8.33
N ASN A 52 -6.06 27.43 9.49
CA ASN A 52 -7.40 27.32 10.07
C ASN A 52 -8.37 26.37 9.33
N ASP A 53 -7.92 25.64 8.31
CA ASP A 53 -8.70 24.53 7.76
C ASP A 53 -8.98 23.50 8.86
N ARG A 54 -10.07 22.73 8.73
CA ARG A 54 -10.46 21.76 9.76
C ARG A 54 -10.76 20.41 9.14
N ALA A 55 -10.12 19.36 9.64
CA ALA A 55 -10.47 18.00 9.28
C ALA A 55 -11.35 17.37 10.36
N TYR A 56 -12.33 16.56 9.93
CA TYR A 56 -13.30 15.85 10.75
C TYR A 56 -13.37 14.39 10.34
N GLN A 57 -13.71 13.53 11.29
CA GLN A 57 -14.04 12.14 11.04
C GLN A 57 -15.40 11.82 11.67
N GLU A 58 -16.27 11.26 10.85
CA GLU A 58 -17.48 10.55 11.26
C GLU A 58 -17.34 9.08 10.86
N GLU A 59 -18.35 8.25 11.14
CA GLU A 59 -18.27 6.79 10.95
C GLU A 59 -17.85 6.39 9.53
N HIS A 60 -18.40 7.07 8.51
CA HIS A 60 -18.17 6.78 7.10
C HIS A 60 -17.62 7.98 6.31
N LEU A 61 -17.20 9.05 6.98
CA LEU A 61 -16.80 10.29 6.33
C LEU A 61 -15.52 10.83 6.94
N MET A 62 -14.54 11.14 6.10
CA MET A 62 -13.51 12.11 6.42
C MET A 62 -13.76 13.37 5.60
N LEU A 63 -13.74 14.53 6.26
CA LEU A 63 -14.06 15.83 5.65
C LEU A 63 -13.01 16.86 6.03
N ILE A 64 -12.47 17.59 5.05
CA ILE A 64 -11.67 18.79 5.25
C ILE A 64 -12.50 20.01 4.83
N LYS A 65 -12.78 20.90 5.77
CA LYS A 65 -13.42 22.20 5.51
C LYS A 65 -12.36 23.28 5.38
N PHE A 66 -12.47 24.09 4.33
CA PHE A 66 -11.53 25.17 4.07
C PHE A 66 -11.97 26.45 4.77
N ALA A 67 -11.05 27.11 5.47
CA ALA A 67 -11.30 28.38 6.15
C ALA A 67 -11.23 29.59 5.22
N GLY A 68 -10.69 29.41 4.01
CA GLY A 68 -10.53 30.45 3.01
C GLY A 68 -10.29 29.87 1.63
N LYS A 69 -9.75 30.70 0.73
CA LYS A 69 -9.40 30.28 -0.62
C LYS A 69 -8.30 29.22 -0.57
N ARG A 70 -8.52 28.09 -1.24
CA ARG A 70 -7.53 27.01 -1.39
C ARG A 70 -7.39 26.65 -2.85
N ARG A 71 -6.18 26.25 -3.26
CA ARG A 71 -5.96 25.63 -4.57
C ARG A 71 -5.97 24.13 -4.38
N VAL A 72 -6.86 23.47 -5.10
CA VAL A 72 -7.15 22.04 -4.96
C VAL A 72 -6.87 21.35 -6.28
N LEU A 73 -6.11 20.27 -6.27
CA LEU A 73 -6.02 19.29 -7.35
C LEU A 73 -6.73 18.01 -6.90
N SER A 74 -7.78 17.60 -7.60
CA SER A 74 -8.59 16.43 -7.23
C SER A 74 -8.77 15.48 -8.43
N THR A 75 -8.63 14.18 -8.19
CA THR A 75 -8.97 13.13 -9.17
C THR A 75 -10.44 12.71 -9.10
N SER A 76 -11.26 13.37 -8.28
CA SER A 76 -12.69 13.14 -8.17
C SER A 76 -13.42 13.30 -9.51
N ALA A 77 -14.44 12.47 -9.74
CA ALA A 77 -15.36 12.66 -10.85
C ALA A 77 -16.22 13.94 -10.69
N TRP A 78 -16.58 14.31 -9.45
CA TRP A 78 -17.34 15.52 -9.15
C TRP A 78 -16.41 16.67 -8.73
N ASN A 79 -16.50 17.79 -9.45
CA ASN A 79 -15.66 18.98 -9.24
C ASN A 79 -14.14 18.64 -9.12
N GLY A 80 -13.67 17.71 -9.95
CA GLY A 80 -12.25 17.36 -10.06
C GLY A 80 -11.41 18.40 -10.81
N GLY A 81 -10.15 18.05 -11.06
CA GLY A 81 -9.17 18.94 -11.72
C GLY A 81 -8.55 19.95 -10.74
N ILE A 82 -7.99 21.03 -11.29
CA ILE A 82 -7.41 22.13 -10.51
C ILE A 82 -8.47 23.23 -10.31
N ARG A 83 -8.81 23.54 -9.07
CA ARG A 83 -9.84 24.52 -8.71
C ARG A 83 -9.42 25.38 -7.53
N GLU A 84 -9.99 26.59 -7.45
CA GLU A 84 -9.74 27.52 -6.33
C GLU A 84 -11.02 28.04 -5.65
N ASP A 85 -12.18 27.52 -6.04
CA ASP A 85 -13.51 27.94 -5.59
C ASP A 85 -14.19 26.93 -4.65
N LEU A 86 -13.54 25.79 -4.40
CA LEU A 86 -14.07 24.75 -3.53
C LEU A 86 -14.04 25.20 -2.07
N CYS A 87 -15.00 24.71 -1.26
CA CYS A 87 -15.09 24.99 0.17
C CYS A 87 -14.74 23.80 1.06
N CYS A 88 -14.72 22.58 0.49
CA CYS A 88 -14.35 21.38 1.22
C CYS A 88 -13.94 20.23 0.27
N ALA A 89 -13.22 19.27 0.85
CA ALA A 89 -12.89 17.99 0.24
C ALA A 89 -13.26 16.84 1.18
N PHE A 90 -13.71 15.70 0.66
CA PHE A 90 -14.07 14.56 1.49
C PHE A 90 -13.60 13.21 0.94
N ASN A 91 -13.56 12.20 1.81
CA ASN A 91 -13.44 10.79 1.47
C ASN A 91 -14.56 10.03 2.15
N TYR A 92 -15.39 9.33 1.37
CA TYR A 92 -16.59 8.67 1.86
C TYR A 92 -16.50 7.16 1.72
N ASP A 93 -16.68 6.47 2.85
CA ASP A 93 -16.78 5.01 2.91
C ASP A 93 -18.18 4.56 2.50
N GLN A 94 -18.30 4.12 1.25
CA GLN A 94 -19.55 3.61 0.70
C GLN A 94 -19.90 2.21 1.19
N SER A 95 -18.92 1.51 1.79
CA SER A 95 -19.10 0.16 2.30
C SER A 95 -20.10 0.15 3.47
N GLN A 96 -20.30 1.28 4.17
CA GLN A 96 -21.10 1.34 5.40
C GLN A 96 -20.66 0.25 6.40
N GLY A 97 -19.35 -0.06 6.42
CA GLY A 97 -18.78 -1.15 7.20
C GLY A 97 -18.88 -2.56 6.57
N LYS A 98 -19.40 -2.69 5.35
CA LYS A 98 -19.54 -3.96 4.60
C LYS A 98 -18.84 -3.87 3.23
N THR A 99 -17.92 -4.78 2.94
CA THR A 99 -17.29 -4.90 1.60
C THR A 99 -18.31 -5.42 0.57
N VAL A 100 -19.11 -4.52 -0.02
CA VAL A 100 -20.10 -4.84 -1.05
C VAL A 100 -20.01 -3.85 -2.21
N TRP A 101 -20.33 -4.31 -3.41
CA TRP A 101 -20.55 -3.48 -4.60
C TRP A 101 -21.56 -2.37 -4.30
N CYS A 102 -21.22 -1.13 -4.67
CA CYS A 102 -22.14 0.00 -4.53
C CYS A 102 -23.06 0.12 -5.75
N GLU A 103 -24.37 0.18 -5.50
CA GLU A 103 -25.33 0.64 -6.50
C GLU A 103 -25.18 2.15 -6.69
N LEU A 104 -24.97 2.57 -7.94
CA LEU A 104 -24.86 3.99 -8.24
C LEU A 104 -26.18 4.70 -7.94
N LEU A 105 -26.11 5.73 -7.11
CA LEU A 105 -27.23 6.64 -6.83
C LEU A 105 -27.73 7.39 -8.08
N GLU A 106 -26.90 7.52 -9.11
CA GLU A 106 -27.23 8.09 -10.43
C GLU A 106 -26.47 7.35 -11.54
N PRO A 107 -26.89 7.43 -12.82
CA PRO A 107 -26.29 6.63 -13.90
C PRO A 107 -24.80 6.85 -14.19
N THR A 108 -24.22 7.97 -13.73
CA THR A 108 -22.81 8.32 -13.94
C THR A 108 -22.06 8.42 -12.62
N ILE A 109 -20.75 8.16 -12.62
CA ILE A 109 -19.90 8.32 -11.43
C ILE A 109 -19.93 9.76 -10.94
N GLU A 110 -19.91 10.74 -11.85
CA GLU A 110 -20.03 12.17 -11.49
C GLU A 110 -21.36 12.46 -10.78
N GLY A 111 -22.49 12.01 -11.33
CA GLY A 111 -23.81 12.18 -10.72
C GLY A 111 -23.93 11.48 -9.37
N HIS A 112 -23.34 10.29 -9.25
CA HIS A 112 -23.26 9.55 -8.01
C HIS A 112 -22.49 10.32 -6.92
N MET A 113 -21.30 10.84 -7.25
CA MET A 113 -20.49 11.64 -6.33
C MET A 113 -21.18 12.95 -5.93
N ARG A 114 -21.84 13.63 -6.88
CA ARG A 114 -22.67 14.81 -6.59
C ARG A 114 -23.78 14.47 -5.59
N ARG A 115 -24.49 13.35 -5.82
CA ARG A 115 -25.59 12.90 -4.95
C ARG A 115 -25.10 12.54 -3.54
N ILE A 116 -23.93 11.95 -3.40
CA ILE A 116 -23.31 11.71 -2.08
C ILE A 116 -23.11 13.03 -1.35
N GLY A 117 -22.52 14.04 -2.00
CA GLY A 117 -22.32 15.36 -1.40
C GLY A 117 -23.63 16.01 -0.94
N GLU A 118 -24.69 15.91 -1.74
CA GLU A 118 -26.03 16.40 -1.39
C GLU A 118 -26.63 15.65 -0.18
N ASN A 119 -26.53 14.32 -0.15
CA ASN A 119 -27.03 13.49 0.95
C ASN A 119 -26.28 13.76 2.26
N LEU A 120 -25.00 14.12 2.19
CA LEU A 120 -24.18 14.54 3.33
C LEU A 120 -24.42 16.00 3.75
N GLY A 121 -25.29 16.74 3.03
CA GLY A 121 -25.55 18.15 3.30
C GLY A 121 -24.36 19.07 3.03
N LEU A 122 -23.44 18.65 2.15
CA LEU A 122 -22.26 19.46 1.79
C LEU A 122 -22.64 20.54 0.78
N PRO A 123 -21.98 21.72 0.80
CA PRO A 123 -22.22 22.77 -0.19
C PRO A 123 -21.87 22.28 -1.61
N ALA A 124 -22.53 22.79 -2.64
CA ALA A 124 -22.33 22.34 -4.03
C ALA A 124 -20.87 22.43 -4.52
N LEU A 125 -20.09 23.38 -3.98
CA LEU A 125 -18.67 23.59 -4.27
C LEU A 125 -17.76 22.67 -3.43
N ASN A 126 -18.09 21.38 -3.38
CA ASN A 126 -17.29 20.33 -2.76
C ASN A 126 -16.61 19.46 -3.81
N THR A 127 -15.57 18.72 -3.43
CA THR A 127 -15.02 17.59 -4.21
C THR A 127 -14.83 16.41 -3.27
N GLY A 128 -14.79 15.18 -3.77
CA GLY A 128 -14.55 14.06 -2.88
C GLY A 128 -14.23 12.75 -3.57
N LEU A 129 -13.74 11.81 -2.77
CA LEU A 129 -13.43 10.47 -3.20
C LEU A 129 -14.37 9.49 -2.50
N CYS A 130 -14.44 8.28 -3.05
CA CYS A 130 -15.15 7.18 -2.42
C CYS A 130 -14.24 5.98 -2.24
N THR A 131 -14.49 5.24 -1.16
CA THR A 131 -13.62 4.16 -0.71
C THR A 131 -14.43 2.99 -0.20
N ALA A 132 -13.90 1.78 -0.43
CA ALA A 132 -14.34 0.57 0.27
C ALA A 132 -13.44 0.26 1.49
N ALA A 133 -12.28 0.91 1.60
CA ALA A 133 -11.49 0.89 2.83
C ALA A 133 -12.19 1.76 3.89
N GLN A 134 -12.31 1.23 5.10
CA GLN A 134 -13.15 1.80 6.14
C GLN A 134 -12.50 3.06 6.72
N ILE A 135 -13.26 4.15 6.86
CA ILE A 135 -12.72 5.44 7.34
C ILE A 135 -12.14 5.32 8.75
N LYS A 136 -12.68 4.44 9.61
CA LYS A 136 -12.09 4.15 10.94
C LYS A 136 -10.65 3.64 10.89
N ASN A 137 -10.23 3.03 9.79
CA ASN A 137 -8.87 2.50 9.58
C ASN A 137 -7.94 3.48 8.87
N MET A 138 -8.41 4.70 8.57
CA MET A 138 -7.59 5.76 8.00
C MET A 138 -6.35 6.02 8.87
N ALA A 139 -5.24 6.40 8.24
CA ALA A 139 -4.03 6.85 8.91
C ALA A 139 -3.69 8.28 8.51
N ILE A 140 -3.00 8.98 9.42
CA ILE A 140 -2.59 10.37 9.24
C ILE A 140 -1.10 10.47 9.55
N ALA A 141 -0.34 11.09 8.66
CA ALA A 141 1.07 11.38 8.85
C ALA A 141 1.32 12.86 8.57
N CYS A 142 2.16 13.48 9.40
CA CYS A 142 2.46 14.90 9.33
C CYS A 142 3.97 15.11 9.45
N GLU A 143 4.51 15.99 8.62
CA GLU A 143 5.86 16.50 8.77
C GLU A 143 5.87 18.02 8.68
N GLU A 144 6.80 18.61 9.42
CA GLU A 144 7.02 20.05 9.48
C GLU A 144 8.48 20.36 9.16
N TRP A 145 8.69 21.40 8.35
CA TRP A 145 10.00 21.98 8.12
C TRP A 145 9.85 23.48 7.81
N ASP A 146 10.60 24.31 8.54
CA ASP A 146 10.73 25.76 8.30
C ASP A 146 9.39 26.50 8.09
N GLY A 147 8.44 26.25 9.00
CA GLY A 147 7.10 26.86 8.94
C GLY A 147 6.13 26.22 7.94
N VAL A 148 6.57 25.27 7.11
CA VAL A 148 5.74 24.50 6.19
C VAL A 148 5.34 23.16 6.81
N THR A 149 4.07 22.80 6.65
CA THR A 149 3.50 21.53 7.10
C THR A 149 2.94 20.76 5.92
N VAL A 150 3.26 19.47 5.83
CA VAL A 150 2.61 18.51 4.93
C VAL A 150 1.87 17.50 5.78
N THR A 151 0.55 17.38 5.58
CA THR A 151 -0.26 16.36 6.26
C THR A 151 -0.93 15.47 5.23
N THR A 152 -0.68 14.16 5.30
CA THR A 152 -1.34 13.16 4.46
C THR A 152 -2.32 12.35 5.31
N LEU A 153 -3.58 12.30 4.87
CA LEU A 153 -4.62 11.40 5.36
C LEU A 153 -4.87 10.32 4.30
N ALA A 154 -4.75 9.05 4.68
CA ALA A 154 -4.86 7.93 3.74
C ALA A 154 -5.84 6.86 4.23
N THR A 155 -6.73 6.42 3.34
CA THR A 155 -7.43 5.12 3.48
C THR A 155 -6.85 4.16 2.46
N ALA A 156 -6.57 2.92 2.86
CA ALA A 156 -5.94 1.97 1.96
C ALA A 156 -6.38 0.54 2.26
N GLY A 157 -6.78 -0.19 1.22
CA GLY A 157 -7.06 -1.62 1.27
C GLY A 157 -7.06 -2.21 -0.14
N ILE A 158 -6.14 -3.13 -0.42
CA ILE A 158 -5.90 -3.67 -1.77
C ILE A 158 -5.78 -5.19 -1.83
N ASP A 159 -6.08 -5.91 -0.74
CA ASP A 159 -6.01 -7.38 -0.72
C ASP A 159 -6.97 -8.04 -1.72
N GLU A 160 -8.07 -7.36 -2.07
CA GLU A 160 -9.13 -7.88 -2.95
C GLU A 160 -9.12 -7.25 -4.35
N ASN A 161 -8.36 -6.16 -4.57
CA ASN A 161 -8.34 -5.47 -5.86
C ASN A 161 -7.00 -4.82 -6.23
N GLY A 162 -5.91 -5.31 -5.63
CA GLY A 162 -4.55 -4.87 -5.95
C GLY A 162 -4.28 -5.01 -7.43
N GLY A 163 -3.85 -3.90 -8.05
CA GLY A 163 -3.57 -3.81 -9.48
C GLY A 163 -2.19 -3.20 -9.72
N ARG A 164 -1.55 -3.63 -10.80
CA ARG A 164 -0.28 -3.07 -11.25
C ARG A 164 -0.51 -2.25 -12.52
N ALA A 165 0.11 -1.07 -12.59
CA ALA A 165 0.11 -0.27 -13.79
C ALA A 165 0.69 -1.07 -14.97
N GLY A 166 -0.07 -1.17 -16.06
CA GLY A 166 0.25 -2.01 -17.21
C GLY A 166 -0.40 -3.40 -17.21
N ASP A 167 -1.10 -3.78 -16.14
CA ASP A 167 -1.94 -4.98 -16.15
C ASP A 167 -3.07 -4.86 -17.21
N PRO A 168 -3.54 -5.99 -17.77
CA PRO A 168 -4.70 -6.00 -18.66
C PRO A 168 -5.93 -5.34 -18.02
N ALA A 169 -6.63 -4.52 -18.80
CA ALA A 169 -7.85 -3.88 -18.34
C ALA A 169 -8.97 -4.91 -18.09
N SER A 170 -9.68 -4.76 -16.97
CA SER A 170 -10.81 -5.61 -16.60
C SER A 170 -12.14 -5.19 -17.23
N TRP A 171 -12.21 -3.98 -17.81
CA TRP A 171 -13.36 -3.45 -18.51
C TRP A 171 -12.92 -2.43 -19.56
N GLN A 172 -13.79 -2.13 -20.52
CA GLN A 172 -13.55 -1.14 -21.56
C GLN A 172 -14.56 -0.01 -21.43
N GLU A 173 -14.09 1.22 -21.21
CA GLU A 173 -14.97 2.37 -21.16
C GLU A 173 -15.52 2.71 -22.55
N ARG A 174 -16.83 2.88 -22.63
CA ARG A 174 -17.47 3.57 -23.74
C ARG A 174 -18.60 4.44 -23.22
N ASN A 175 -18.55 5.73 -23.53
CA ASN A 175 -19.56 6.72 -23.14
C ASN A 175 -19.79 6.80 -21.60
N GLY A 176 -18.74 6.69 -20.78
CA GLY A 176 -18.84 6.87 -19.33
C GLY A 176 -19.44 5.71 -18.53
N VAL A 177 -19.67 4.55 -19.15
CA VAL A 177 -20.09 3.33 -18.43
C VAL A 177 -18.85 2.63 -17.89
N THR A 178 -18.76 2.53 -16.56
CA THR A 178 -17.59 1.99 -15.85
C THR A 178 -17.96 0.80 -14.95
N GLY A 179 -17.09 -0.21 -14.88
CA GLY A 179 -17.14 -1.23 -13.82
C GLY A 179 -16.42 -0.73 -12.55
N LEU A 180 -16.95 -1.02 -11.36
CA LEU A 180 -16.39 -0.57 -10.07
C LEU A 180 -15.98 -1.74 -9.16
N PRO A 181 -14.81 -2.37 -9.36
CA PRO A 181 -14.30 -3.31 -8.36
C PRO A 181 -14.04 -2.58 -7.03
N ALA A 182 -14.51 -3.17 -5.93
CA ALA A 182 -14.38 -2.61 -4.57
C ALA A 182 -12.95 -2.76 -4.01
N GLY A 183 -12.51 -1.77 -3.23
CA GLY A 183 -11.16 -1.60 -2.66
C GLY A 183 -10.52 -0.32 -3.19
N THR A 184 -9.71 0.41 -2.42
CA THR A 184 -9.01 1.61 -2.94
C THR A 184 -7.87 2.07 -2.04
N ILE A 185 -6.98 2.90 -2.59
CA ILE A 185 -6.09 3.79 -1.85
C ILE A 185 -6.46 5.24 -2.20
N ASN A 186 -7.01 5.96 -1.22
CA ASN A 186 -7.31 7.38 -1.35
C ASN A 186 -6.36 8.22 -0.49
N LEU A 187 -5.81 9.28 -1.09
CA LEU A 187 -4.90 10.23 -0.45
C LEU A 187 -5.54 11.62 -0.36
N LEU A 188 -5.59 12.20 0.82
CA LEU A 188 -5.89 13.62 1.01
C LEU A 188 -4.65 14.28 1.60
N ILE A 189 -4.01 15.15 0.83
CA ILE A 189 -2.75 15.79 1.20
C ILE A 189 -2.97 17.29 1.36
N HIS A 190 -2.63 17.82 2.52
CA HIS A 190 -2.77 19.23 2.86
C HIS A 190 -1.41 19.89 3.00
N PHE A 191 -1.29 21.07 2.40
CA PHE A 191 -0.15 21.97 2.44
C PHE A 191 -0.61 23.33 2.96
N ASP A 192 0.11 23.90 3.94
CA ASP A 192 -0.13 25.26 4.46
C ASP A 192 0.67 26.35 3.72
N CYS A 193 1.32 25.99 2.61
CA CYS A 193 2.08 26.87 1.72
C CYS A 193 1.41 27.04 0.35
N ASP A 194 1.86 28.03 -0.42
CA ASP A 194 1.44 28.24 -1.81
C ASP A 194 2.27 27.37 -2.76
N LEU A 195 1.56 26.60 -3.59
CA LEU A 195 2.15 25.76 -4.64
C LEU A 195 1.48 26.09 -5.98
N PRO A 196 2.22 26.58 -7.00
CA PRO A 196 1.67 26.80 -8.34
C PRO A 196 0.98 25.56 -8.91
N PRO A 197 0.00 25.70 -9.82
CA PRO A 197 -0.74 24.57 -10.39
C PRO A 197 0.12 23.41 -10.91
N GLY A 198 1.20 23.71 -11.64
CA GLY A 198 2.12 22.69 -12.15
C GLY A 198 2.93 21.99 -11.06
N VAL A 199 3.22 22.70 -9.95
CA VAL A 199 3.95 22.18 -8.79
C VAL A 199 3.03 21.29 -7.96
N LEU A 200 1.75 21.69 -7.80
CA LEU A 200 0.72 20.85 -7.18
C LEU A 200 0.48 19.56 -7.97
N ALA A 201 0.52 19.61 -9.31
CA ALA A 201 0.52 18.42 -10.16
C ALA A 201 1.78 17.56 -9.97
N GLY A 202 2.95 18.18 -9.84
CA GLY A 202 4.20 17.49 -9.49
C GLY A 202 4.13 16.77 -8.14
N ALA A 203 3.42 17.34 -7.16
CA ALA A 203 3.22 16.68 -5.86
C ALA A 203 2.40 15.39 -5.99
N LEU A 204 1.43 15.33 -6.92
CA LEU A 204 0.68 14.10 -7.21
C LEU A 204 1.59 13.00 -7.76
N LEU A 205 2.58 13.33 -8.60
CA LEU A 205 3.58 12.37 -9.09
C LEU A 205 4.39 11.79 -7.92
N THR A 206 4.97 12.66 -7.08
CA THR A 206 5.76 12.23 -5.92
C THR A 206 4.93 11.37 -4.95
N ALA A 207 3.68 11.77 -4.70
CA ALA A 207 2.75 10.99 -3.86
C ALA A 207 2.43 9.62 -4.47
N THR A 208 2.23 9.55 -5.79
CA THR A 208 1.99 8.27 -6.50
C THR A 208 3.18 7.33 -6.37
N GLU A 209 4.40 7.84 -6.54
CA GLU A 209 5.61 7.05 -6.41
C GLU A 209 5.83 6.57 -4.96
N ALA A 210 5.56 7.41 -3.97
CA ALA A 210 5.64 7.05 -2.56
C ALA A 210 4.62 5.97 -2.16
N LYS A 211 3.39 6.06 -2.70
CA LYS A 211 2.38 5.00 -2.55
C LYS A 211 2.87 3.69 -3.17
N CYS A 212 3.41 3.72 -4.38
CA CYS A 212 3.99 2.53 -5.03
C CYS A 212 5.11 1.92 -4.18
N ALA A 213 6.00 2.74 -3.63
CA ALA A 213 7.08 2.29 -2.75
C ALA A 213 6.54 1.61 -1.48
N ALA A 214 5.51 2.18 -0.84
CA ALA A 214 4.86 1.57 0.32
C ALA A 214 4.34 0.15 0.03
N ILE A 215 3.67 -0.01 -1.12
CA ILE A 215 3.12 -1.30 -1.57
C ILE A 215 4.24 -2.27 -1.93
N GLN A 216 5.30 -1.78 -2.58
CA GLN A 216 6.47 -2.58 -2.95
C GLN A 216 7.21 -3.13 -1.73
N GLU A 217 7.43 -2.32 -0.71
CA GLU A 217 8.05 -2.76 0.54
C GLU A 217 7.19 -3.78 1.30
N LEU A 218 5.88 -3.72 1.15
CA LEU A 218 4.92 -4.68 1.70
C LEU A 218 4.63 -5.86 0.75
N GLN A 219 5.32 -5.96 -0.39
CA GLN A 219 5.19 -7.02 -1.41
C GLN A 219 3.73 -7.41 -1.73
N LEU A 220 2.80 -6.45 -1.71
CA LEU A 220 1.39 -6.77 -1.94
C LEU A 220 1.19 -7.08 -3.43
N PRO A 221 0.64 -8.25 -3.78
CA PRO A 221 0.60 -8.72 -5.15
C PRO A 221 -0.44 -7.96 -5.97
N SER A 222 -0.22 -7.89 -7.28
CA SER A 222 -1.34 -7.73 -8.21
C SER A 222 -2.17 -9.00 -8.20
N LEU A 223 -3.49 -8.86 -8.32
CA LEU A 223 -4.41 -9.98 -8.49
C LEU A 223 -4.66 -10.33 -9.96
N VAL A 224 -4.05 -9.58 -10.89
CA VAL A 224 -4.22 -9.75 -12.34
C VAL A 224 -2.96 -10.34 -12.97
N SER A 225 -1.79 -10.01 -12.46
CA SER A 225 -0.50 -10.48 -12.97
C SER A 225 0.37 -11.03 -11.86
N SER A 226 1.50 -11.64 -12.24
CA SER A 226 2.50 -12.09 -11.28
C SER A 226 3.29 -10.95 -10.65
N GLY A 227 3.03 -9.67 -10.98
CA GLY A 227 3.77 -8.54 -10.45
C GLY A 227 3.29 -8.08 -9.07
N ILE A 228 4.07 -7.19 -8.46
CA ILE A 228 3.65 -6.42 -7.28
C ILE A 228 2.70 -5.31 -7.72
N ALA A 229 1.64 -5.07 -6.95
CA ALA A 229 0.68 -4.00 -7.18
C ALA A 229 1.35 -2.62 -7.06
N THR A 230 0.82 -1.63 -7.78
CA THR A 230 1.23 -0.22 -7.67
C THR A 230 0.12 0.65 -7.06
N GLY A 231 -1.01 0.02 -6.74
CA GLY A 231 -2.21 0.66 -6.27
C GLY A 231 -3.39 -0.30 -6.33
N SER A 232 -4.59 0.27 -6.31
CA SER A 232 -5.81 -0.42 -6.75
C SER A 232 -6.21 0.03 -8.17
N GLY A 233 -7.34 -0.48 -8.67
CA GLY A 233 -7.97 0.02 -9.90
C GLY A 233 -8.72 1.36 -9.76
N THR A 234 -8.88 1.90 -8.56
CA THR A 234 -9.76 3.06 -8.26
C THR A 234 -9.11 4.07 -7.31
N ASP A 235 -7.77 4.11 -7.26
CA ASP A 235 -7.05 5.04 -6.38
C ASP A 235 -7.40 6.49 -6.68
N GLY A 236 -7.60 7.29 -5.63
CA GLY A 236 -7.92 8.71 -5.72
C GLY A 236 -6.97 9.60 -4.93
N ALA A 237 -6.85 10.86 -5.33
CA ALA A 237 -6.10 11.87 -4.60
C ALA A 237 -6.79 13.23 -4.60
N VAL A 238 -6.73 13.93 -3.45
CA VAL A 238 -7.05 15.34 -3.33
C VAL A 238 -5.88 16.04 -2.65
N LEU A 239 -5.26 16.99 -3.35
CA LEU A 239 -4.17 17.81 -2.84
C LEU A 239 -4.70 19.23 -2.64
N VAL A 240 -4.48 19.80 -1.45
CA VAL A 240 -4.98 21.12 -1.04
C VAL A 240 -3.80 21.98 -0.60
N CYS A 241 -3.56 23.10 -1.26
CA CYS A 241 -2.57 24.09 -0.83
C CYS A 241 -3.20 25.47 -0.58
N ASP A 242 -2.48 26.34 0.14
CA ASP A 242 -2.94 27.67 0.49
C ASP A 242 -2.29 28.73 -0.41
N PRO A 243 -2.97 29.21 -1.46
CA PRO A 243 -2.43 30.22 -2.37
C PRO A 243 -2.31 31.61 -1.73
N THR A 244 -2.76 31.78 -0.48
CA THR A 244 -2.63 33.03 0.28
C THR A 244 -1.45 33.01 1.25
N SER A 245 -0.77 31.86 1.37
CA SER A 245 0.39 31.72 2.25
C SER A 245 1.56 32.60 1.77
N PRO A 246 2.32 33.22 2.69
CA PRO A 246 3.54 33.96 2.32
C PRO A 246 4.68 33.04 1.88
N ILE A 247 4.60 31.73 2.18
CA ILE A 247 5.61 30.75 1.78
C ILE A 247 5.21 30.18 0.42
N HIS A 248 6.02 30.47 -0.59
CA HIS A 248 5.82 30.01 -1.97
C HIS A 248 6.91 29.01 -2.37
N LEU A 249 6.51 27.79 -2.72
CA LEU A 249 7.44 26.72 -3.12
C LEU A 249 7.16 26.26 -4.55
N THR A 250 8.23 25.98 -5.30
CA THR A 250 8.17 25.71 -6.74
C THR A 250 8.66 24.34 -7.16
N ASP A 251 9.02 23.47 -6.20
CA ASP A 251 9.55 22.14 -6.48
C ASP A 251 9.03 21.12 -5.46
N THR A 252 8.40 20.07 -5.95
CA THR A 252 7.87 18.93 -5.18
C THR A 252 8.53 17.61 -5.60
N GLY A 253 9.58 17.66 -6.42
CA GLY A 253 10.35 16.50 -6.84
C GLY A 253 11.22 15.94 -5.71
N LYS A 254 11.73 14.72 -5.89
CA LYS A 254 12.46 13.96 -4.86
C LYS A 254 13.75 14.61 -4.35
N HIS A 255 14.29 15.60 -5.05
CA HIS A 255 15.46 16.36 -4.61
C HIS A 255 15.11 17.60 -3.78
N SER A 256 13.84 17.98 -3.73
CA SER A 256 13.36 19.12 -2.94
C SER A 256 12.94 18.68 -1.54
N LYS A 257 13.04 19.59 -0.57
CA LYS A 257 12.62 19.31 0.81
C LYS A 257 11.12 19.03 0.90
N LEU A 258 10.30 19.74 0.13
CA LEU A 258 8.87 19.49 0.06
C LEU A 258 8.56 18.12 -0.55
N GLY A 259 9.29 17.70 -1.59
CA GLY A 259 9.17 16.37 -2.17
C GLY A 259 9.56 15.25 -1.20
N GLU A 260 10.61 15.45 -0.40
CA GLU A 260 10.97 14.55 0.71
C GLU A 260 9.79 14.40 1.70
N MET A 261 9.21 15.51 2.16
CA MET A 261 8.09 15.51 3.12
C MET A 261 6.84 14.84 2.53
N ILE A 262 6.50 15.10 1.27
CA ILE A 262 5.41 14.41 0.56
C ILE A 262 5.68 12.90 0.55
N GLY A 263 6.88 12.51 0.12
CA GLY A 263 7.26 11.10 0.03
C GLY A 263 7.15 10.38 1.38
N ARG A 264 7.71 10.98 2.44
CA ARG A 264 7.71 10.39 3.79
C ARG A 264 6.30 10.31 4.38
N THR A 265 5.52 11.39 4.30
CA THR A 265 4.14 11.41 4.84
C THR A 265 3.23 10.42 4.11
N VAL A 266 3.30 10.35 2.77
CA VAL A 266 2.50 9.38 2.00
C VAL A 266 2.92 7.95 2.28
N LEU A 267 4.23 7.64 2.28
CA LEU A 267 4.74 6.30 2.57
C LEU A 267 4.22 5.79 3.93
N SER A 268 4.29 6.64 4.95
CA SER A 268 3.85 6.32 6.32
C SER A 268 2.34 6.16 6.45
N ALA A 269 1.58 7.10 5.90
CA ALA A 269 0.12 7.06 5.95
C ALA A 269 -0.41 5.82 5.20
N VAL A 270 0.13 5.51 4.03
CA VAL A 270 -0.30 4.33 3.25
C VAL A 270 0.03 3.03 3.97
N LYS A 271 1.26 2.83 4.45
CA LYS A 271 1.62 1.62 5.22
C LYS A 271 0.75 1.46 6.47
N SER A 272 0.53 2.54 7.20
CA SER A 272 -0.29 2.54 8.41
C SER A 272 -1.75 2.21 8.11
N ALA A 273 -2.32 2.78 7.03
CA ALA A 273 -3.69 2.50 6.61
C ALA A 273 -3.86 1.05 6.13
N LEU A 274 -2.92 0.53 5.34
CA LEU A 274 -2.91 -0.88 4.90
C LEU A 274 -2.83 -1.84 6.09
N PHE A 275 -1.99 -1.52 7.08
CA PHE A 275 -1.88 -2.28 8.33
C PHE A 275 -3.21 -2.26 9.11
N ARG A 276 -3.82 -1.09 9.31
CA ARG A 276 -5.09 -0.97 10.04
C ARG A 276 -6.24 -1.67 9.33
N GLN A 277 -6.26 -1.64 7.99
CA GLN A 277 -7.33 -2.25 7.20
C GLN A 277 -7.21 -3.78 7.09
N THR A 278 -5.99 -4.31 6.92
CA THR A 278 -5.78 -5.72 6.54
C THR A 278 -4.63 -6.42 7.28
N GLY A 279 -3.97 -5.74 8.23
CA GLY A 279 -2.77 -6.27 8.90
C GLY A 279 -1.52 -6.32 8.02
N ALA A 280 -1.52 -5.66 6.85
CA ALA A 280 -0.36 -5.58 5.97
C ALA A 280 0.87 -5.03 6.72
N SER A 281 1.89 -5.87 6.89
CA SER A 281 3.07 -5.60 7.70
C SER A 281 4.23 -6.49 7.26
N PRO A 282 5.49 -6.16 7.61
CA PRO A 282 6.62 -7.06 7.38
C PRO A 282 6.39 -8.47 7.96
N GLY A 283 5.81 -8.59 9.15
CA GLY A 283 5.49 -9.91 9.74
C GLY A 283 4.44 -10.71 8.96
N ARG A 284 3.60 -10.04 8.16
CA ARG A 284 2.67 -10.69 7.22
C ARG A 284 3.40 -11.25 5.99
N LEU A 285 4.60 -10.76 5.66
CA LEU A 285 5.45 -11.27 4.57
C LEU A 285 6.13 -12.61 4.90
N HIS A 286 6.18 -12.98 6.18
CA HIS A 286 6.77 -14.24 6.64
C HIS A 286 5.84 -15.42 6.35
N ASP A 287 5.44 -15.57 5.09
CA ASP A 287 4.52 -16.58 4.57
C ASP A 287 4.83 -16.81 3.08
N ALA A 288 5.29 -18.03 2.76
CA ALA A 288 5.64 -18.40 1.39
C ALA A 288 4.45 -18.28 0.41
N VAL A 289 3.21 -18.55 0.84
CA VAL A 289 2.01 -18.42 0.00
C VAL A 289 1.79 -16.95 -0.38
N ARG A 290 2.06 -16.02 0.53
CA ARG A 290 1.93 -14.59 0.25
C ARG A 290 2.95 -14.11 -0.79
N LEU A 291 4.18 -14.61 -0.70
CA LEU A 291 5.26 -14.22 -1.62
C LEU A 291 5.14 -14.87 -3.01
N LEU A 292 4.79 -16.17 -3.04
CA LEU A 292 4.79 -17.00 -4.25
C LEU A 292 3.40 -17.26 -4.83
N GLY A 293 2.32 -16.84 -4.17
CA GLY A 293 0.95 -17.00 -4.65
C GLY A 293 0.74 -16.35 -6.02
N ARG A 294 1.34 -15.18 -6.26
CA ARG A 294 1.36 -14.49 -7.56
C ARG A 294 2.04 -15.28 -8.69
N PHE A 295 2.78 -16.33 -8.35
CA PHE A 295 3.38 -17.26 -9.30
C PHE A 295 2.67 -18.62 -9.34
N GLY A 296 1.58 -18.80 -8.60
CA GLY A 296 0.77 -20.02 -8.60
C GLY A 296 0.96 -20.93 -7.40
N LEU A 297 1.66 -20.51 -6.34
CA LEU A 297 1.67 -21.26 -5.07
C LEU A 297 0.35 -21.02 -4.31
N THR A 298 -0.70 -21.78 -4.64
CA THR A 298 -2.01 -21.69 -4.00
C THR A 298 -2.21 -22.78 -2.95
N GLU A 299 -3.25 -22.64 -2.13
CA GLU A 299 -3.61 -23.67 -1.14
C GLU A 299 -3.98 -24.99 -1.83
N GLU A 300 -4.60 -24.95 -3.01
CA GLU A 300 -4.91 -26.15 -3.80
C GLU A 300 -3.64 -26.87 -4.25
N VAL A 301 -2.64 -26.11 -4.72
CA VAL A 301 -1.33 -26.65 -5.12
C VAL A 301 -0.60 -27.25 -3.92
N LEU A 302 -0.64 -26.57 -2.78
CA LEU A 302 -0.05 -27.06 -1.53
C LEU A 302 -0.76 -28.33 -1.03
N ALA A 303 -2.09 -28.37 -1.07
CA ALA A 303 -2.88 -29.53 -0.66
C ALA A 303 -2.62 -30.75 -1.56
N ALA A 304 -2.48 -30.55 -2.87
CA ALA A 304 -2.13 -31.62 -3.80
C ALA A 304 -0.69 -32.13 -3.58
N SER A 305 0.24 -31.25 -3.22
CA SER A 305 1.66 -31.59 -3.07
C SER A 305 2.01 -32.15 -1.68
N LEU A 306 1.25 -31.76 -0.65
CA LEU A 306 1.44 -32.13 0.76
C LEU A 306 0.12 -32.67 1.35
N PRO A 307 -0.41 -33.79 0.80
CA PRO A 307 -1.74 -34.29 1.18
C PRO A 307 -1.81 -34.80 2.63
N GLU A 308 -0.67 -35.20 3.20
CA GLU A 308 -0.57 -35.71 4.57
C GLU A 308 -0.68 -34.61 5.64
N LEU A 309 -0.54 -33.34 5.25
CA LEU A 309 -0.68 -32.20 6.16
C LEU A 309 -2.10 -31.63 6.10
N THR A 310 -2.60 -31.15 7.24
CA THR A 310 -3.83 -30.33 7.27
C THR A 310 -3.55 -28.93 6.72
N ALA A 311 -4.60 -28.17 6.36
CA ALA A 311 -4.45 -26.77 5.92
C ALA A 311 -3.70 -25.91 6.95
N GLU A 312 -4.05 -26.08 8.24
CA GLU A 312 -3.37 -25.42 9.36
C GLU A 312 -1.86 -25.73 9.38
N LYS A 313 -1.50 -27.01 9.22
CA LYS A 313 -0.10 -27.44 9.21
C LYS A 313 0.66 -26.94 7.98
N ARG A 314 0.02 -26.88 6.80
CA ARG A 314 0.62 -26.28 5.60
C ARG A 314 0.86 -24.79 5.78
N HIS A 315 -0.08 -24.07 6.39
CA HIS A 315 0.08 -22.67 6.72
C HIS A 315 1.25 -22.44 7.68
N GLN A 316 1.34 -23.21 8.77
CA GLN A 316 2.47 -23.14 9.71
C GLN A 316 3.81 -23.43 9.04
N LEU A 317 3.88 -24.46 8.17
CA LEU A 317 5.08 -24.78 7.40
C LEU A 317 5.52 -23.61 6.51
N CYS A 318 4.59 -22.97 5.81
CA CYS A 318 4.87 -21.81 4.94
C CYS A 318 5.38 -20.58 5.70
N ARG A 319 5.14 -20.51 7.01
CA ARG A 319 5.58 -19.43 7.90
C ARG A 319 6.90 -19.71 8.63
N ARG A 320 7.51 -20.88 8.44
CA ARG A 320 8.83 -21.19 9.00
C ARG A 320 9.91 -20.30 8.37
N GLU A 321 10.87 -19.89 9.19
CA GLU A 321 11.90 -18.90 8.81
C GLU A 321 12.65 -19.29 7.54
N GLU A 322 13.15 -20.52 7.49
CA GLU A 322 13.87 -21.04 6.34
C GLU A 322 12.99 -21.14 5.10
N VAL A 323 11.68 -21.38 5.27
CA VAL A 323 10.74 -21.58 4.16
C VAL A 323 10.42 -20.24 3.49
N TRP A 324 9.97 -19.24 4.26
CA TRP A 324 9.64 -17.95 3.66
C TRP A 324 10.89 -17.19 3.19
N THR A 325 12.05 -17.40 3.83
CA THR A 325 13.32 -16.81 3.36
C THR A 325 13.69 -17.33 1.97
N VAL A 326 13.62 -18.66 1.78
CA VAL A 326 13.84 -19.27 0.46
C VAL A 326 12.76 -18.82 -0.53
N ALA A 327 11.50 -18.69 -0.10
CA ALA A 327 10.43 -18.19 -0.94
C ALA A 327 10.70 -16.76 -1.44
N ALA A 328 11.26 -15.88 -0.61
CA ALA A 328 11.64 -14.52 -0.99
C ALA A 328 12.73 -14.50 -2.08
N VAL A 329 13.74 -15.38 -1.97
CA VAL A 329 14.77 -15.56 -3.00
C VAL A 329 14.15 -16.05 -4.30
N CYS A 330 13.28 -17.06 -4.23
CA CYS A 330 12.57 -17.58 -5.40
C CYS A 330 11.73 -16.49 -6.06
N ALA A 331 10.95 -15.74 -5.28
CA ALA A 331 10.09 -14.68 -5.78
C ALA A 331 10.89 -13.64 -6.58
N HIS A 332 12.05 -13.20 -6.05
CA HIS A 332 12.89 -12.24 -6.75
C HIS A 332 13.52 -12.82 -8.03
N LEU A 333 13.96 -14.07 -8.03
CA LEU A 333 14.48 -14.72 -9.25
C LEU A 333 13.40 -14.86 -10.32
N MET A 334 12.16 -15.17 -9.92
CA MET A 334 11.01 -15.26 -10.83
C MET A 334 10.61 -13.88 -11.37
N ASP A 335 10.73 -12.83 -10.55
CA ASP A 335 10.60 -11.44 -10.99
C ASP A 335 11.63 -11.09 -12.07
N GLN A 336 12.91 -11.32 -11.80
CA GLN A 336 14.00 -11.03 -12.72
C GLN A 336 13.84 -11.79 -14.05
N GLN A 337 13.34 -13.03 -14.00
CA GLN A 337 12.97 -13.77 -15.21
C GLN A 337 11.81 -13.10 -15.96
N THR A 338 10.77 -12.68 -15.24
CA THR A 338 9.60 -12.01 -15.83
C THR A 338 9.98 -10.67 -16.48
N TRP A 339 10.94 -9.94 -15.89
CA TRP A 339 11.46 -8.69 -16.41
C TRP A 339 12.46 -8.87 -17.56
N GLY A 340 12.79 -10.12 -17.93
CA GLY A 340 13.74 -10.43 -19.00
C GLY A 340 15.21 -10.21 -18.61
N VAL A 341 15.51 -9.97 -17.34
CA VAL A 341 16.89 -9.85 -16.84
C VAL A 341 17.55 -11.23 -16.78
N LEU A 342 16.79 -12.27 -16.42
CA LEU A 342 17.23 -13.66 -16.45
C LEU A 342 16.48 -14.44 -17.53
N SER A 343 17.19 -15.28 -18.28
CA SER A 343 16.57 -16.30 -19.12
C SER A 343 15.99 -17.45 -18.27
N PRO A 344 14.99 -18.18 -18.77
CA PRO A 344 14.49 -19.39 -18.10
C PRO A 344 15.59 -20.41 -17.78
N GLU A 345 16.60 -20.54 -18.65
CA GLU A 345 17.75 -21.44 -18.47
C GLU A 345 18.63 -21.00 -17.30
N GLN A 346 18.91 -19.69 -17.16
CA GLN A 346 19.68 -19.14 -16.04
C GLN A 346 18.94 -19.33 -14.72
N THR A 347 17.65 -19.01 -14.66
CA THR A 347 16.83 -19.21 -13.47
C THR A 347 16.78 -20.68 -13.07
N LYS A 348 16.62 -21.59 -14.04
CA LYS A 348 16.64 -23.04 -13.80
C LYS A 348 18.01 -23.53 -13.30
N ALA A 349 19.10 -23.02 -13.86
CA ALA A 349 20.45 -23.39 -13.43
C ALA A 349 20.71 -22.98 -11.97
N VAL A 350 20.36 -21.74 -11.59
CA VAL A 350 20.45 -21.29 -10.20
C VAL A 350 19.51 -22.09 -9.29
N GLY A 351 18.29 -22.39 -9.75
CA GLY A 351 17.35 -23.24 -9.04
C GLY A 351 17.93 -24.60 -8.66
N LYS A 352 18.71 -25.24 -9.55
CA LYS A 352 19.40 -26.51 -9.25
C LYS A 352 20.51 -26.36 -8.19
N CYS A 353 21.10 -25.18 -8.06
CA CYS A 353 22.09 -24.91 -7.02
C CYS A 353 21.41 -24.65 -5.67
N LEU A 354 20.25 -24.00 -5.67
CA LEU A 354 19.46 -23.73 -4.46
C LEU A 354 18.73 -24.98 -3.95
N PHE A 355 18.26 -25.81 -4.88
CA PHE A 355 17.47 -27.01 -4.60
C PHE A 355 18.16 -28.22 -5.26
N PRO A 356 18.66 -29.20 -4.48
CA PRO A 356 19.31 -30.39 -5.04
C PRO A 356 18.36 -31.33 -5.80
N VAL A 357 17.06 -31.03 -5.83
CA VAL A 357 16.03 -31.79 -6.54
C VAL A 357 15.84 -31.20 -7.95
N GLY A 358 16.02 -32.01 -8.98
CA GLY A 358 15.84 -31.58 -10.37
C GLY A 358 14.37 -31.28 -10.67
N SER A 359 14.03 -30.01 -10.91
CA SER A 359 12.71 -29.61 -11.38
C SER A 359 12.77 -28.90 -12.74
N GLU A 360 11.62 -28.81 -13.40
CA GLU A 360 11.49 -28.10 -14.68
C GLU A 360 11.54 -26.58 -14.53
N ASN A 361 11.01 -26.05 -13.41
CA ASN A 361 10.98 -24.63 -13.08
C ASN A 361 11.18 -24.38 -11.57
N LEU A 362 11.44 -23.11 -11.20
CA LEU A 362 11.81 -22.72 -9.84
C LEU A 362 10.68 -22.92 -8.82
N LEU A 363 9.42 -22.74 -9.22
CA LEU A 363 8.27 -22.99 -8.33
C LEU A 363 8.17 -24.49 -7.96
N ASN A 364 8.32 -25.38 -8.93
CA ASN A 364 8.29 -26.83 -8.69
C ASN A 364 9.49 -27.28 -7.83
N ALA A 365 10.65 -26.63 -7.97
CA ALA A 365 11.79 -26.87 -7.07
C ALA A 365 11.44 -26.45 -5.63
N PHE A 366 10.82 -25.28 -5.46
CA PHE A 366 10.38 -24.80 -4.15
C PHE A 366 9.34 -25.74 -3.51
N ILE A 367 8.37 -26.24 -4.28
CA ILE A 367 7.38 -27.22 -3.81
C ILE A 367 8.06 -28.53 -3.36
N SER A 368 9.05 -29.01 -4.12
CA SER A 368 9.82 -30.19 -3.73
C SER A 368 10.60 -29.94 -2.44
N PHE A 369 11.16 -28.74 -2.27
CA PHE A 369 11.79 -28.32 -1.03
C PHE A 369 10.81 -28.29 0.14
N LEU A 370 9.59 -27.75 -0.03
CA LEU A 370 8.54 -27.81 0.99
C LEU A 370 8.21 -29.25 1.41
N ALA A 371 8.15 -30.18 0.45
CA ALA A 371 7.91 -31.59 0.74
C ALA A 371 9.02 -32.19 1.60
N GLU A 372 10.29 -31.89 1.33
CA GLU A 372 11.39 -32.30 2.21
C GLU A 372 11.33 -31.65 3.60
N GLN A 373 11.00 -30.35 3.68
CA GLN A 373 10.84 -29.67 4.96
C GLN A 373 9.70 -30.28 5.81
N SER A 374 8.62 -30.72 5.17
CA SER A 374 7.49 -31.37 5.86
C SER A 374 7.86 -32.70 6.52
N LYS A 375 8.84 -33.45 6.01
CA LYS A 375 9.30 -34.72 6.57
C LYS A 375 10.17 -34.53 7.82
N ILE A 376 10.94 -33.44 7.85
CA ILE A 376 11.84 -33.09 8.94
C ILE A 376 11.07 -32.39 10.07
N TRP A 377 10.04 -31.63 9.68
CA TRP A 377 9.17 -30.94 10.62
C TRP A 377 8.27 -31.91 11.39
N LYS A 378 8.42 -31.93 12.71
CA LYS A 378 7.47 -32.58 13.62
C LYS A 378 6.64 -31.47 14.26
N PRO A 379 5.38 -31.29 13.85
CA PRO A 379 4.48 -30.36 14.55
C PRO A 379 4.23 -30.87 15.97
N ASP A 380 4.41 -30.01 16.96
CA ASP A 380 4.05 -30.28 18.36
C ASP A 380 2.53 -30.46 18.53
#